data_AF-A0A9X9LKT6-F1
#
_entry.id   AF-A0A9X9LKT6-F1
#
_cell.length_a   1.000
_cell.length_b   1.000
_cell.length_c   1.000
_cell.angle_alpha   90.00
_cell.angle_beta   90.00
_cell.angle_gamma   90.00
#
_symmetry.space_group_name_H-M   'P 1'
#
loop_
_entity.id
_entity.type
_entity.pdbx_description
1 polymer ?
#
loop_
_entity_poly.entity_id
_entity_poly.type
_entity_poly.pdbx_seq_one_letter_code
_entity_poly.pdbx_strand_id
1 'polypeptide(L)'
;QDDKDLVHEFVVAEGLTCLIKVGAEADQNYQNYILRALGQIMLYVDGMNGVINHNETIQWLYTLIGSKFRLVVKTALKLLLVFVEYSESNAPLLIQAVSA
;
A
#
# COMPACT_ATOMS: atom_id res chain seq x y z
N GLN A 1 -6.77 15.03 -2.18
CA GLN A 1 -5.97 15.66 -3.25
C GLN A 1 -5.49 17.05 -2.84
N ASP A 2 -6.19 17.75 -1.94
CA ASP A 2 -5.96 19.19 -1.69
C ASP A 2 -4.86 19.57 -0.70
N ASP A 3 -4.17 18.62 -0.05
CA ASP A 3 -3.05 18.96 0.83
C ASP A 3 -1.98 17.86 0.84
N LYS A 4 -0.84 18.15 0.22
CA LYS A 4 0.30 17.24 0.12
C LYS A 4 1.05 17.10 1.45
N ASP A 5 0.95 18.09 2.33
CA ASP A 5 1.67 18.11 3.60
C ASP A 5 1.04 17.12 4.58
N LEU A 6 -0.28 16.88 4.46
CA LEU A 6 -0.99 15.82 5.19
C LEU A 6 -0.46 14.42 4.90
N VAL A 7 0.10 14.16 3.71
CA VAL A 7 0.65 12.83 3.40
C VAL A 7 1.90 12.57 4.22
N HIS A 8 2.77 13.57 4.36
CA HIS A 8 3.94 13.47 5.21
C HIS A 8 3.55 13.26 6.67
N GLU A 9 2.65 14.10 7.21
CA GLU A 9 2.17 13.97 8.59
C GLU A 9 1.53 12.61 8.86
N PHE A 10 0.74 12.11 7.91
CA PHE A 10 0.11 10.80 8.02
C PHE A 10 1.14 9.65 8.11
N VAL A 11 2.19 9.68 7.29
CA VAL A 11 3.24 8.66 7.32
C VAL A 11 4.02 8.73 8.63
N VAL A 12 4.37 9.94 9.09
CA VAL A 12 5.08 10.15 10.36
C VAL A 12 4.25 9.70 11.56
N ALA A 13 2.93 9.83 11.51
CA ALA A 13 2.00 9.42 12.57
C ALA A 13 1.63 7.92 12.55
N GLU A 14 2.44 7.05 11.96
CA GLU A 14 2.17 5.61 11.81
C GLU A 14 0.84 5.28 11.09
N GLY A 15 0.38 6.19 10.23
CA GLY A 15 -0.90 6.06 9.53
C GLY A 15 -0.97 4.81 8.65
N LEU A 16 0.15 4.41 8.03
CA LEU A 16 0.23 3.17 7.24
C LEU A 16 -0.05 1.94 8.09
N THR A 17 0.57 1.83 9.27
CA THR A 17 0.30 0.73 10.22
C THR A 17 -1.18 0.67 10.60
N CYS A 18 -1.81 1.82 10.83
CA CYS A 18 -3.24 1.90 11.11
C CYS A 18 -4.07 1.37 9.92
N LEU A 19 -3.78 1.79 8.68
CA LEU A 19 -4.48 1.32 7.49
C LEU A 19 -4.37 -0.20 7.31
N ILE A 20 -3.20 -0.78 7.55
CA ILE A 20 -3.00 -2.24 7.40
C ILE A 20 -3.80 -2.99 8.46
N LYS A 21 -3.75 -2.55 9.73
CA LYS A 21 -4.53 -3.16 10.81
C LYS A 21 -6.03 -3.15 10.51
N VAL A 22 -6.57 -2.00 10.10
CA VAL A 22 -7.98 -1.90 9.72
C VAL A 22 -8.30 -2.74 8.48
N GLY A 23 -7.39 -2.77 7.49
CA GLY A 23 -7.58 -3.49 6.24
C GLY A 23 -7.53 -5.02 6.36
N ALA A 24 -6.80 -5.54 7.36
CA ALA A 24 -6.69 -6.97 7.60
C ALA A 24 -8.01 -7.60 8.08
N GLU A 25 -8.80 -6.88 8.87
CA GLU A 25 -10.06 -7.35 9.44
C GLU A 25 -11.30 -6.84 8.68
N ALA A 26 -11.08 -5.99 7.68
CA ALA A 26 -12.13 -5.34 6.90
C ALA A 26 -12.78 -6.26 5.84
N ASP A 27 -14.05 -5.99 5.53
CA ASP A 27 -14.69 -6.53 4.34
C ASP A 27 -14.10 -5.93 3.04
N GLN A 28 -14.47 -6.52 1.90
CA GLN A 28 -13.95 -6.12 0.59
C GLN A 28 -14.24 -4.66 0.21
N ASN A 29 -15.32 -4.06 0.69
CA ASN A 29 -15.67 -2.67 0.37
C ASN A 29 -14.71 -1.73 1.10
N TYR A 30 -14.50 -1.98 2.39
CA TYR A 30 -13.51 -1.24 3.18
C TYR A 30 -12.08 -1.45 2.68
N GLN A 31 -11.71 -2.68 2.33
CA GLN A 31 -10.42 -2.96 1.67
C GLN A 31 -10.25 -2.14 0.39
N ASN A 32 -11.29 -2.03 -0.44
CA ASN A 32 -11.22 -1.20 -1.65
C ASN A 32 -11.08 0.30 -1.34
N TYR A 33 -11.73 0.81 -0.29
CA TYR A 33 -11.53 2.21 0.12
C TYR A 33 -10.10 2.45 0.62
N ILE A 34 -9.55 1.54 1.40
CA ILE A 34 -8.16 1.59 1.87
C ILE A 34 -7.19 1.54 0.70
N LEU A 35 -7.38 0.63 -0.26
CA LEU A 35 -6.55 0.54 -1.46
C LEU A 35 -6.59 1.83 -2.30
N ARG A 36 -7.75 2.49 -2.38
CA ARG A 36 -7.87 3.80 -3.06
C ARG A 36 -7.11 4.89 -2.32
N ALA A 37 -7.20 4.94 -0.99
CA ALA A 37 -6.46 5.87 -0.18
C ALA A 37 -4.94 5.64 -0.29
N LEU A 38 -4.50 4.39 -0.19
CA LEU A 38 -3.10 3.99 -0.36
C LEU A 38 -2.58 4.37 -1.75
N GLY A 39 -3.38 4.14 -2.79
CA GLY A 39 -3.05 4.57 -4.14
C GLY A 39 -2.87 6.09 -4.27
N GLN A 40 -3.62 6.90 -3.52
CA GLN A 40 -3.39 8.34 -3.47
C GLN A 40 -2.11 8.69 -2.73
N ILE A 41 -1.82 8.04 -1.59
CA ILE A 41 -0.58 8.24 -0.82
C ILE A 41 0.65 7.97 -1.69
N MET A 42 0.64 6.87 -2.44
CA MET A 42 1.75 6.45 -3.30
C MET A 42 2.04 7.40 -4.48
N LEU A 43 1.15 8.35 -4.81
CA LEU A 43 1.42 9.37 -5.83
C LEU A 43 2.36 10.47 -5.34
N TYR A 44 2.54 10.61 -4.03
CA TYR A 44 3.41 11.62 -3.43
C TYR A 44 4.73 10.97 -3.01
N VAL A 45 5.84 11.71 -3.17
CA VAL A 45 7.19 11.24 -2.85
C VAL A 45 7.29 10.77 -1.40
N ASP A 46 6.79 11.56 -0.45
CA ASP A 46 6.82 11.19 0.98
C ASP A 46 5.95 9.97 1.28
N GLY A 47 4.79 9.86 0.62
CA GLY A 47 3.90 8.72 0.75
C GLY A 47 4.54 7.43 0.22
N MET A 48 5.16 7.49 -0.96
CA MET A 48 5.89 6.37 -1.54
C MET A 48 7.10 5.98 -0.67
N ASN A 49 7.88 6.95 -0.19
CA ASN A 49 8.98 6.69 0.75
C ASN A 49 8.48 6.04 2.04
N GLY A 50 7.30 6.45 2.54
CA GLY A 50 6.63 5.77 3.66
C GLY A 50 6.32 4.31 3.36
N VAL A 51 5.77 4.00 2.18
CA VAL A 51 5.48 2.63 1.76
C VAL A 51 6.74 1.78 1.59
N ILE A 52 7.80 2.35 0.99
CA ILE A 52 9.12 1.69 0.84
C ILE A 52 9.67 1.26 2.20
N ASN A 53 9.52 2.12 3.22
CA ASN A 53 10.01 1.85 4.57
C ASN A 53 9.03 1.05 5.45
N HIS A 54 7.84 0.68 4.94
CA HIS A 54 6.81 -0.02 5.70
C HIS A 54 6.49 -1.39 5.09
N ASN A 55 7.32 -2.38 5.42
CA ASN A 55 7.26 -3.74 4.87
C ASN A 55 5.87 -4.40 4.98
N GLU A 56 5.15 -4.17 6.08
CA GLU A 56 3.80 -4.72 6.29
C GLU A 56 2.81 -4.26 5.21
N THR A 57 2.99 -3.06 4.64
CA THR A 57 2.13 -2.58 3.54
C THR A 57 2.32 -3.44 2.29
N ILE A 58 3.57 -3.77 1.96
CA ILE A 58 3.92 -4.57 0.79
C ILE A 58 3.41 -6.01 0.98
N GLN A 59 3.60 -6.57 2.17
CA GLN A 59 3.10 -7.90 2.54
C GLN A 59 1.56 -7.97 2.47
N TRP A 60 0.88 -6.94 2.98
CA TRP A 60 -0.58 -6.87 2.91
C TRP A 60 -1.07 -6.80 1.47
N LEU A 61 -0.49 -5.93 0.64
CA LEU A 61 -0.81 -5.86 -0.79
C LEU A 61 -0.62 -7.19 -1.51
N TYR A 62 0.48 -7.91 -1.22
CA TYR A 62 0.71 -9.23 -1.78
C TYR A 62 -0.35 -10.24 -1.34
N THR A 63 -0.71 -10.25 -0.06
CA THR A 63 -1.72 -11.17 0.49
C THR A 63 -3.10 -10.95 -0.16
N LEU A 64 -3.43 -9.70 -0.49
CA LEU A 64 -4.68 -9.36 -1.19
C LEU A 64 -4.77 -9.89 -2.63
N ILE A 65 -3.65 -10.30 -3.25
CA ILE A 65 -3.68 -11.00 -4.54
C ILE A 65 -4.43 -12.34 -4.42
N GLY A 66 -4.38 -12.99 -3.25
CA GLY A 66 -5.10 -14.22 -2.95
C GLY A 66 -6.59 -14.02 -2.61
N SER A 67 -7.11 -12.79 -2.67
CA SER A 67 -8.50 -12.50 -2.33
C SER A 67 -9.49 -13.15 -3.31
N LYS A 68 -10.63 -13.62 -2.81
CA LYS A 68 -11.76 -14.09 -3.65
C LYS A 68 -12.46 -12.97 -4.43
N PHE A 69 -12.17 -11.71 -4.11
CA PHE A 69 -12.83 -10.55 -4.69
C PHE A 69 -11.97 -9.95 -5.82
N ARG A 70 -12.40 -10.15 -7.06
CA ARG A 70 -11.67 -9.72 -8.26
C ARG A 70 -11.25 -8.24 -8.27
N LEU A 71 -12.08 -7.36 -7.71
CA LEU A 71 -11.76 -5.92 -7.64
C LEU A 71 -10.60 -5.62 -6.69
N VAL A 72 -10.54 -6.32 -5.54
CA VAL A 72 -9.46 -6.20 -4.56
C VAL A 72 -8.16 -6.69 -5.17
N VAL A 73 -8.17 -7.88 -5.78
CA VAL A 73 -7.01 -8.46 -6.49
C VAL A 73 -6.49 -7.51 -7.58
N LYS A 74 -7.38 -7.01 -8.44
CA LYS A 74 -7.03 -6.09 -9.53
C LYS A 74 -6.36 -4.82 -9.00
N THR A 75 -6.86 -4.27 -7.89
CA THR A 75 -6.34 -3.02 -7.33
C THR A 75 -5.00 -3.25 -6.64
N ALA A 76 -4.86 -4.32 -5.86
CA ALA A 76 -3.60 -4.69 -5.22
C ALA A 76 -2.47 -4.90 -6.24
N LEU A 77 -2.72 -5.64 -7.33
CA LEU A 77 -1.75 -5.83 -8.42
C LEU A 77 -1.30 -4.51 -9.06
N LYS A 78 -2.23 -3.57 -9.25
CA LYS A 78 -1.89 -2.24 -9.78
C LYS A 78 -1.00 -1.45 -8.83
N LEU A 79 -1.27 -1.50 -7.53
CA LEU A 79 -0.46 -0.79 -6.54
C LEU A 79 0.94 -1.40 -6.43
N LEU A 80 1.06 -2.73 -6.46
CA LEU A 80 2.37 -3.39 -6.51
C LEU A 80 3.14 -3.05 -7.79
N LEU A 81 2.46 -2.92 -8.92
CA LEU A 81 3.09 -2.45 -10.15
C LEU A 81 3.61 -1.01 -10.00
N VAL A 82 2.79 -0.08 -9.49
CA VAL A 82 3.19 1.30 -9.21
C VAL A 82 4.39 1.34 -8.25
N PHE A 83 4.42 0.48 -7.23
CA PHE A 83 5.54 0.36 -6.30
C PHE A 83 6.83 -0.05 -7.00
N VAL A 84 6.81 -1.11 -7.82
CA VAL A 84 8.01 -1.60 -8.51
C VAL A 84 8.48 -0.65 -9.62
N GLU A 85 7.56 0.02 -10.32
CA GLU A 85 7.87 1.00 -11.37
C GLU A 85 8.48 2.29 -10.82
N TYR A 86 8.27 2.60 -9.53
CA TYR A 86 8.77 3.83 -8.93
C TYR A 86 10.30 3.89 -8.84
N SER A 87 10.97 2.78 -8.51
CA SER A 87 12.42 2.70 -8.40
C SER A 87 12.89 1.26 -8.59
N GLU A 88 14.04 1.06 -9.26
CA GLU A 88 14.66 -0.25 -9.43
C GLU A 88 14.92 -0.96 -8.09
N SER A 89 15.17 -0.19 -7.01
CA SER A 89 15.37 -0.71 -5.65
C SER A 89 14.12 -1.35 -5.05
N ASN A 90 12.93 -1.11 -5.60
CA ASN A 90 11.68 -1.61 -5.01
C ASN A 90 11.39 -3.06 -5.40
N ALA A 91 11.89 -3.52 -6.54
CA ALA A 91 11.76 -4.92 -6.95
C ALA A 91 12.34 -5.91 -5.91
N PRO A 92 13.58 -5.76 -5.41
CA PRO A 92 14.10 -6.66 -4.37
C PRO A 92 13.35 -6.52 -3.04
N LEU A 93 12.84 -5.33 -2.69
CA LEU A 93 12.02 -5.14 -1.49
C LEU A 93 10.70 -5.93 -1.57
N LEU A 94 10.06 -5.95 -2.75
CA LEU A 94 8.89 -6.79 -2.98
C LEU A 94 9.22 -8.28 -2.81
N ILE A 95 10.33 -8.74 -3.38
CA ILE A 95 10.76 -10.15 -3.25
C ILE A 95 11.02 -10.51 -1.79
N GLN A 96 11.68 -9.63 -1.03
CA GLN A 96 11.93 -9.82 0.40
C GLN A 96 10.63 -9.89 1.20
N ALA A 97 9.69 -8.98 0.96
CA ALA A 97 8.40 -8.95 1.63
C ALA A 97 7.62 -10.25 1.45
N VAL A 98 7.70 -10.87 0.26
CA VAL A 98 7.02 -12.13 -0.08
C VAL A 98 7.72 -13.37 0.46
N SER A 99 9.02 -13.29 0.71
CA SER A 99 9.84 -14.43 1.15
C SER A 99 9.96 -14.55 2.68
N ALA A 100 9.50 -13.54 3.41
CA ALA A 100 9.47 -13.50 4.87
C ALA A 100 8.26 -14.27 5.42
#